data_AF-A0A6N2SCV7-F1
#
_entry.id   AF-A0A6N2SCV7-F1
#
_cell.length_a   1.000
_cell.length_b   1.000
_cell.length_c   1.000
_cell.angle_alpha   90.00
_cell.angle_beta   90.00
_cell.angle_gamma   90.00
#
_symmetry.space_group_name_H-M   'P 1'
#
loop_
_entity.id
_entity.type
_entity.pdbx_description
1 polymer ?
#
loop_
_entity_poly.entity_id
_entity_poly.type
_entity_poly.pdbx_seq_one_letter_code
_entity_poly.pdbx_strand_id
1 'polypeptide(L)'
;MIKNWKLEITENETKLIIQDGAAMNNDILSLARHLVIKYHLNKLPVYHENGNKYFDYTLKEDTKYKNDNLPIKPFKKVTDSNFSYFLKKAEDLIHESGYVDQLYGIDFVFDVPKRQGNFADCLLCIDFLDIDEETERPSELYQFDLMELKWVKKKKKQRSWKDIMITNINWSTPDDVRVMAGLPDEIYASVLNINFSKYDPDDDLDYNEDFLDDVSDALTNKYGFCHDGFKIKIRRKENE
;
A
#
# COMPACT_ATOMS: atom_id res chain seq x y z
N MET A 1 -19.83 1.10 1.05
CA MET A 1 -20.19 0.73 -0.35
C MET A 1 -21.71 0.64 -0.45
N ILE A 2 -22.33 1.62 -1.12
CA ILE A 2 -23.79 1.70 -1.27
C ILE A 2 -24.28 0.54 -2.12
N LYS A 3 -25.20 -0.26 -1.59
CA LYS A 3 -25.74 -1.44 -2.28
C LYS A 3 -26.98 -1.12 -3.11
N ASN A 4 -27.78 -0.13 -2.69
CA ASN A 4 -29.05 0.20 -3.32
C ASN A 4 -29.04 1.61 -3.92
N TRP A 5 -28.63 1.71 -5.19
CA TRP A 5 -28.68 2.93 -5.99
C TRP A 5 -29.05 2.62 -7.44
N LYS A 6 -29.64 3.60 -8.13
CA LYS A 6 -30.00 3.53 -9.54
C LYS A 6 -29.54 4.79 -10.27
N LEU A 7 -28.90 4.62 -11.43
CA LEU A 7 -28.63 5.72 -12.35
C LEU A 7 -29.69 5.73 -13.43
N GLU A 8 -30.41 6.83 -13.58
CA GLU A 8 -31.34 7.05 -14.67
C GLU A 8 -30.73 8.03 -15.67
N ILE A 9 -30.58 7.58 -16.91
CA ILE A 9 -30.08 8.38 -18.03
C ILE A 9 -31.24 8.56 -18.99
N THR A 10 -31.63 9.82 -19.23
CA THR A 10 -32.61 10.23 -20.23
C THR A 10 -31.95 11.14 -21.25
N GLU A 11 -32.65 11.46 -22.34
CA GLU A 11 -32.14 12.42 -23.33
C GLU A 11 -31.87 13.81 -22.73
N ASN A 12 -32.59 14.18 -21.68
CA ASN A 12 -32.54 15.53 -21.09
C ASN A 12 -31.70 15.62 -19.81
N GLU A 13 -31.62 14.54 -19.04
CA GLU A 13 -30.92 14.54 -17.76
C GLU A 13 -30.38 13.15 -17.38
N THR A 14 -29.27 13.15 -16.65
CA THR A 14 -28.76 11.98 -15.91
C THR A 14 -28.90 12.25 -14.42
N LYS A 15 -29.55 11.35 -13.68
CA LYS A 15 -29.80 11.50 -12.24
C LYS A 15 -29.48 10.23 -11.45
N LEU A 16 -28.97 10.41 -10.25
CA LEU A 16 -28.67 9.33 -9.31
C LEU A 16 -29.78 9.23 -8.27
N ILE A 17 -30.33 8.04 -8.08
CA ILE A 17 -31.38 7.74 -7.10
C ILE A 17 -30.79 6.81 -6.04
N ILE A 18 -30.85 7.24 -4.77
CA ILE A 18 -30.41 6.48 -3.60
C ILE A 18 -31.66 5.86 -2.94
N GLN A 19 -31.63 4.55 -2.74
CA GLN A 19 -32.74 3.77 -2.17
C GLN A 19 -32.54 3.45 -0.68
N ASP A 20 -31.31 3.52 -0.17
CA ASP A 20 -31.03 3.34 1.26
C ASP A 20 -31.02 4.68 2.01
N GLY A 21 -31.96 4.87 2.93
CA GLY A 21 -32.07 6.09 3.76
C GLY A 21 -30.96 6.30 4.80
N ALA A 22 -30.00 5.37 4.93
CA ALA A 22 -28.98 5.39 5.98
C ALA A 22 -27.52 5.36 5.48
N ALA A 23 -27.27 5.37 4.16
CA ALA A 23 -25.91 5.35 3.64
C ALA A 23 -25.22 6.71 3.92
N MET A 24 -24.20 6.68 4.78
CA MET A 24 -23.39 7.82 5.20
C MET A 24 -23.02 8.77 4.05
N ASN A 25 -23.12 10.08 4.30
CA ASN A 25 -23.00 11.16 3.31
C ASN A 25 -21.74 11.06 2.39
N ASN A 26 -20.62 10.58 2.92
CA ASN A 26 -19.37 10.40 2.19
C ASN A 26 -19.41 9.31 1.11
N ASP A 27 -20.16 8.23 1.36
CA ASP A 27 -20.34 7.12 0.41
C ASP A 27 -21.16 7.60 -0.81
N ILE A 28 -22.18 8.43 -0.57
CA ILE A 28 -23.03 9.01 -1.63
C ILE A 28 -22.22 10.02 -2.46
N LEU A 29 -21.43 10.87 -1.80
CA LEU A 29 -20.53 11.81 -2.48
C LEU A 29 -19.49 11.10 -3.34
N SER A 30 -18.89 10.02 -2.84
CA SER A 30 -17.91 9.23 -3.58
C SER A 30 -18.52 8.56 -4.81
N LEU A 31 -19.72 7.99 -4.68
CA LEU A 31 -20.47 7.44 -5.80
C LEU A 31 -20.83 8.51 -6.83
N ALA A 32 -21.32 9.67 -6.39
CA ALA A 32 -21.66 10.78 -7.28
C ALA A 32 -20.42 11.30 -8.04
N ARG A 33 -19.27 11.43 -7.36
CA ARG A 33 -17.97 11.77 -7.96
C ARG A 33 -17.58 10.78 -9.06
N HIS A 34 -17.59 9.48 -8.73
CA HIS A 34 -17.24 8.43 -9.68
C HIS A 34 -18.12 8.49 -10.93
N LEU A 35 -19.44 8.66 -10.77
CA LEU A 35 -20.38 8.70 -11.88
C LEU A 35 -20.22 9.96 -12.74
N VAL A 36 -20.00 11.13 -12.13
CA VAL A 36 -19.71 12.37 -12.87
C VAL A 36 -18.45 12.25 -13.70
N ILE A 37 -17.38 11.64 -13.15
CA ILE A 37 -16.12 11.41 -13.87
C ILE A 37 -16.34 10.41 -15.01
N LYS A 38 -16.95 9.26 -14.71
CA LYS A 38 -17.16 8.15 -15.67
C LYS A 38 -18.00 8.55 -16.88
N TYR A 39 -19.04 9.37 -16.67
CA TYR A 39 -19.96 9.79 -17.72
C TYR A 39 -19.72 11.22 -18.21
N HIS A 40 -18.62 11.85 -17.80
CA HIS A 40 -18.25 13.22 -18.18
C HIS A 40 -19.38 14.25 -17.97
N LEU A 41 -20.10 14.13 -16.85
CA LEU A 41 -21.25 14.98 -16.54
C LEU A 41 -20.77 16.34 -16.02
N ASN A 42 -21.45 17.42 -16.38
CA ASN A 42 -21.20 18.73 -15.76
C ASN A 42 -21.83 18.84 -14.36
N LYS A 43 -22.88 18.05 -14.12
CA LYS A 43 -23.71 18.09 -12.92
C LYS A 43 -24.45 16.77 -12.80
N LEU A 44 -24.56 16.23 -11.59
CA LEU A 44 -25.33 15.04 -11.29
C LEU A 44 -26.31 15.34 -10.13
N PRO A 45 -27.60 15.53 -10.43
CA PRO A 45 -28.64 15.57 -9.43
C PRO A 45 -28.73 14.24 -8.66
N VAL A 46 -28.73 14.32 -7.33
CA VAL A 46 -28.87 13.16 -6.44
C VAL A 46 -30.23 13.26 -5.74
N TYR A 47 -31.02 12.19 -5.85
CA TYR A 47 -32.36 12.07 -5.31
C TYR A 47 -32.45 10.90 -4.34
N HIS A 48 -33.34 11.02 -3.38
CA HIS A 48 -33.87 9.88 -2.63
C HIS A 48 -34.96 9.17 -3.46
N GLU A 49 -35.18 7.88 -3.20
CA GLU A 49 -36.18 7.08 -3.89
C GLU A 49 -37.62 7.62 -3.80
N ASN A 50 -37.94 8.37 -2.73
CA ASN A 50 -39.24 9.04 -2.58
C ASN A 50 -39.41 10.29 -3.47
N GLY A 51 -38.45 10.57 -4.35
CA GLY A 51 -38.47 11.70 -5.27
C GLY A 51 -37.92 13.01 -4.68
N ASN A 52 -37.56 13.02 -3.39
CA ASN A 52 -36.95 14.20 -2.78
C ASN A 52 -35.53 14.38 -3.29
N LYS A 53 -35.22 15.58 -3.78
CA LYS A 53 -33.86 15.93 -4.17
C LYS A 53 -32.99 16.14 -2.94
N TYR A 54 -31.86 15.45 -2.88
CA TYR A 54 -30.87 15.68 -1.85
C TYR A 54 -30.01 16.90 -2.18
N PHE A 55 -29.22 16.82 -3.24
CA PHE A 55 -28.33 17.88 -3.68
C PHE A 55 -27.97 17.73 -5.16
N ASP A 56 -27.32 18.76 -5.69
CA ASP A 56 -26.76 18.76 -7.04
C ASP A 56 -25.25 18.59 -6.95
N TYR A 57 -24.75 17.40 -7.20
CA TYR A 57 -23.31 17.18 -7.17
C TYR A 57 -22.65 17.81 -8.40
N THR A 58 -21.60 18.59 -8.15
CA THR A 58 -20.67 19.03 -9.19
C THR A 58 -19.24 18.82 -8.71
N LEU A 59 -18.33 18.55 -9.64
CA LEU A 59 -16.88 18.49 -9.34
C LEU A 59 -16.35 19.78 -8.68
N LYS A 60 -17.07 20.92 -8.78
CA LYS A 60 -16.70 22.18 -8.13
C LYS A 60 -16.93 22.15 -6.61
N GLU A 61 -17.82 21.32 -6.08
CA GLU A 61 -18.10 21.29 -4.64
C GLU A 61 -16.96 20.61 -3.85
N ASP A 62 -16.31 19.61 -4.44
CA ASP A 62 -15.10 18.98 -3.87
C ASP A 62 -13.89 19.94 -3.83
N THR A 63 -13.95 21.06 -4.57
CA THR A 63 -12.86 22.03 -4.66
C THR A 63 -12.89 23.13 -3.60
N LYS A 64 -13.88 23.15 -2.69
CA LYS A 64 -13.95 24.13 -1.59
C LYS A 64 -12.91 23.92 -0.47
N TYR A 65 -12.20 22.79 -0.44
CA TYR A 65 -11.20 22.48 0.59
C TYR A 65 -9.77 22.93 0.28
N LYS A 66 -9.55 23.73 -0.78
CA LYS A 66 -8.32 24.49 -0.97
C LYS A 66 -8.66 25.98 -1.01
N ASN A 67 -7.96 26.77 -0.19
CA ASN A 67 -7.83 28.19 -0.43
C ASN A 67 -7.47 28.41 -1.91
N ASP A 68 -8.20 29.34 -2.55
CA ASP A 68 -8.04 29.84 -3.91
C ASP A 68 -8.53 28.95 -5.08
N ASN A 69 -9.85 29.04 -5.34
CA ASN A 69 -10.53 29.21 -6.64
C ASN A 69 -9.95 28.61 -7.95
N LEU A 70 -9.21 27.50 -7.91
CA LEU A 70 -8.86 26.72 -9.10
C LEU A 70 -9.28 25.25 -8.96
N PRO A 71 -9.94 24.68 -10.00
CA PRO A 71 -10.42 23.31 -9.97
C PRO A 71 -9.26 22.31 -9.89
N ILE A 72 -9.26 21.44 -8.87
CA ILE A 72 -8.39 20.26 -8.85
C ILE A 72 -8.97 19.27 -9.85
N LYS A 73 -8.47 19.33 -11.09
CA LYS A 73 -8.61 18.22 -12.04
C LYS A 73 -7.94 16.97 -11.45
N PRO A 74 -8.33 15.73 -11.81
CA PRO A 74 -7.51 14.56 -11.54
C PRO A 74 -6.06 14.90 -11.90
N PHE A 75 -5.15 14.66 -10.96
CA PHE A 75 -3.80 15.20 -11.06
C PHE A 75 -3.12 14.62 -12.30
N LYS A 76 -2.99 15.41 -13.37
CA LYS A 76 -2.10 15.06 -14.49
C LYS A 76 -0.63 15.00 -14.04
N LYS A 77 -0.33 15.66 -12.91
CA LYS A 77 0.99 15.91 -12.36
C LYS A 77 0.82 16.25 -10.87
N VAL A 78 1.46 15.49 -10.00
CA VAL A 78 1.50 15.77 -8.56
C VAL A 78 2.67 16.73 -8.28
N THR A 79 2.45 17.77 -7.49
CA THR A 79 3.44 18.81 -7.13
C THR A 79 3.45 19.05 -5.63
N ASP A 80 4.44 19.81 -5.12
CA ASP A 80 4.57 20.08 -3.69
C ASP A 80 3.33 20.78 -3.08
N SER A 81 2.60 21.55 -3.89
CA SER A 81 1.31 22.17 -3.52
C SER A 81 0.18 21.17 -3.23
N ASN A 82 0.44 19.87 -3.38
CA ASN A 82 -0.51 18.78 -3.17
C ASN A 82 -0.21 17.99 -1.89
N PHE A 83 0.95 18.19 -1.25
CA PHE A 83 1.32 17.48 -0.02
C PHE A 83 0.30 17.66 1.10
N SER A 84 -0.13 18.90 1.36
CA SER A 84 -1.13 19.18 2.41
C SER A 84 -2.44 18.41 2.19
N TYR A 85 -2.82 18.19 0.93
CA TYR A 85 -4.01 17.42 0.58
C TYR A 85 -3.81 15.92 0.84
N PHE A 86 -2.66 15.35 0.46
CA PHE A 86 -2.38 13.93 0.73
C PHE A 86 -2.26 13.64 2.22
N LEU A 87 -1.61 14.54 2.97
CA LEU A 87 -1.51 14.45 4.42
C LEU A 87 -2.90 14.49 5.07
N LYS A 88 -3.76 15.42 4.64
CA LYS A 88 -5.14 15.46 5.15
C LYS A 88 -5.92 14.18 4.85
N LYS A 89 -5.77 13.62 3.65
CA LYS A 89 -6.41 12.34 3.30
C LYS A 89 -5.83 11.15 4.05
N ALA A 90 -4.56 11.20 4.44
CA ALA A 90 -3.96 10.18 5.30
C ALA A 90 -4.50 10.28 6.73
N GLU A 91 -4.61 11.49 7.27
CA GLU A 91 -5.25 11.77 8.55
C GLU A 91 -6.70 11.25 8.58
N ASP A 92 -7.48 11.54 7.53
CA ASP A 92 -8.85 11.03 7.38
C ASP A 92 -8.86 9.48 7.43
N LEU A 93 -8.00 8.82 6.66
CA LEU A 93 -7.88 7.35 6.61
C LEU A 93 -7.55 6.76 8.00
N ILE A 94 -6.61 7.36 8.71
CA ILE A 94 -6.16 6.90 10.03
C ILE A 94 -7.27 7.03 11.08
N HIS A 95 -8.01 8.13 11.07
CA HIS A 95 -9.16 8.29 11.96
C HIS A 95 -10.27 7.30 11.63
N GLU A 96 -10.55 7.09 10.34
CA GLU A 96 -11.56 6.14 9.86
C GLU A 96 -11.17 4.68 10.16
N SER A 97 -9.88 4.37 10.26
CA SER A 97 -9.43 3.01 10.60
C SER A 97 -9.73 2.65 12.05
N GLY A 98 -9.90 3.63 12.95
CA GLY A 98 -10.17 3.41 14.37
C GLY A 98 -8.96 2.89 15.16
N TYR A 99 -7.75 2.99 14.61
CA TYR A 99 -6.52 2.44 15.20
C TYR A 99 -5.52 3.53 15.62
N VAL A 100 -5.99 4.75 15.85
CA VAL A 100 -5.15 5.92 16.15
C VAL A 100 -4.23 5.67 17.35
N ASP A 101 -4.74 5.01 18.38
CA ASP A 101 -4.02 4.71 19.63
C ASP A 101 -3.01 3.56 19.48
N GLN A 102 -3.00 2.89 18.31
CA GLN A 102 -2.14 1.76 17.99
C GLN A 102 -1.11 2.12 16.91
N LEU A 103 -0.83 3.40 16.66
CA LEU A 103 0.13 3.83 15.64
C LEU A 103 1.55 3.90 16.21
N TYR A 104 2.48 3.21 15.56
CA TYR A 104 3.91 3.31 15.85
C TYR A 104 4.55 4.39 14.98
N GLY A 105 4.22 4.40 13.68
CA GLY A 105 4.85 5.26 12.69
C GLY A 105 4.00 5.44 11.45
N ILE A 106 4.27 6.53 10.73
CA ILE A 106 3.65 6.82 9.45
C ILE A 106 4.75 7.31 8.51
N ASP A 107 5.01 6.54 7.46
CA ASP A 107 5.99 6.86 6.45
C ASP A 107 5.33 7.29 5.14
N PHE A 108 5.71 8.47 4.66
CA PHE A 108 5.30 8.97 3.36
C PHE A 108 6.44 8.84 2.36
N VAL A 109 6.23 8.06 1.31
CA VAL A 109 7.19 7.90 0.22
C VAL A 109 6.60 8.49 -1.05
N PHE A 110 7.33 9.46 -1.60
CA PHE A 110 6.94 10.14 -2.82
C PHE A 110 8.03 9.93 -3.87
N ASP A 111 7.77 9.09 -4.88
CA ASP A 111 8.74 8.85 -5.94
C ASP A 111 8.70 10.01 -6.96
N VAL A 112 9.77 10.80 -6.98
CA VAL A 112 9.96 11.91 -7.92
C VAL A 112 10.78 11.38 -9.11
N PRO A 113 10.17 11.06 -10.26
CA PRO A 113 10.91 10.73 -11.47
C PRO A 113 11.83 11.89 -11.85
N LYS A 114 13.01 11.53 -12.38
CA LYS A 114 14.12 12.44 -12.72
C LYS A 114 13.76 13.59 -13.69
N ARG A 115 12.55 13.61 -14.26
CA ARG A 115 12.03 14.74 -15.04
C ARG A 115 11.08 15.56 -14.17
N GLN A 116 11.49 16.79 -13.87
CA GLN A 116 10.84 17.74 -12.96
C GLN A 116 9.31 17.59 -12.86
N GLY A 117 8.85 17.14 -11.69
CA GLY A 117 7.61 17.58 -11.06
C GLY A 117 6.38 16.68 -11.19
N ASN A 118 6.47 15.43 -11.67
CA ASN A 118 5.34 14.49 -11.65
C ASN A 118 5.64 13.39 -10.65
N PHE A 119 5.07 13.32 -9.44
CA PHE A 119 5.27 12.10 -8.65
C PHE A 119 4.70 10.89 -9.40
N ALA A 120 5.54 9.89 -9.63
CA ALA A 120 5.15 8.68 -10.36
C ALA A 120 4.31 7.78 -9.45
N ASP A 121 4.65 7.76 -8.15
CA ASP A 121 3.95 7.01 -7.13
C ASP A 121 3.95 7.78 -5.80
N CYS A 122 2.76 8.02 -5.25
CA CYS A 122 2.58 8.49 -3.87
C CYS A 122 2.19 7.28 -3.02
N LEU A 123 3.05 6.90 -2.08
CA LEU A 123 2.87 5.77 -1.18
C LEU A 123 2.78 6.26 0.27
N LEU A 124 1.93 5.59 1.04
CA LEU A 124 1.77 5.76 2.46
C LEU A 124 1.95 4.40 3.12
N CYS A 125 2.92 4.28 4.00
CA CYS A 125 3.05 3.13 4.89
C CYS A 125 2.55 3.54 6.29
N ILE A 126 1.69 2.71 6.87
CA ILE A 126 1.23 2.88 8.24
C ILE A 126 1.77 1.70 9.04
N ASP A 127 2.58 2.03 10.04
CA ASP A 127 3.17 1.08 10.97
C ASP A 127 2.40 1.15 12.29
N PHE A 128 1.92 0.00 12.75
CA PHE A 128 1.16 -0.12 13.99
C PHE A 128 2.10 -0.54 15.13
N LEU A 129 1.72 -0.21 16.36
CA LEU A 129 2.38 -0.63 17.58
C LEU A 129 2.22 -2.15 17.73
N ASP A 130 3.34 -2.86 17.80
CA ASP A 130 3.43 -4.27 18.25
C ASP A 130 3.18 -4.38 19.77
N ILE A 131 2.02 -3.92 20.24
CA ILE A 131 1.66 -4.09 21.65
C ILE A 131 0.48 -5.05 21.76
N ASP A 132 0.70 -6.26 21.26
CA ASP A 132 0.42 -7.52 21.96
C ASP A 132 1.13 -8.64 21.21
N GLU A 133 1.92 -9.48 21.91
CA GLU A 133 2.55 -10.69 21.36
C GLU A 133 1.53 -11.62 20.65
N GLU A 134 0.22 -11.41 20.86
CA GLU A 134 -0.86 -12.15 20.21
C GLU A 134 -1.32 -11.62 18.84
N THR A 135 -1.07 -10.35 18.49
CA THR A 135 -1.81 -9.71 17.36
C THR A 135 -1.01 -9.41 16.09
N GLU A 136 0.34 -9.43 16.14
CA GLU A 136 1.28 -9.32 15.00
C GLU A 136 0.70 -8.56 13.80
N ARG A 137 0.24 -7.31 14.00
CA ARG A 137 -0.47 -6.61 12.92
C ARG A 137 0.55 -6.06 11.93
N PRO A 138 0.61 -6.59 10.69
CA PRO A 138 1.63 -6.17 9.75
C PRO A 138 1.41 -4.73 9.30
N SER A 139 2.51 -4.05 9.00
CA SER A 139 2.50 -2.74 8.34
C SER A 139 1.65 -2.75 7.08
N GLU A 140 0.86 -1.69 6.92
CA GLU A 140 -0.08 -1.56 5.81
C GLU A 140 0.42 -0.54 4.79
N LEU A 141 0.51 -0.97 3.53
CA LEU A 141 0.95 -0.11 2.42
C LEU A 141 -0.25 0.37 1.62
N TYR A 142 -0.28 1.66 1.32
CA TYR A 142 -1.29 2.35 0.53
C TYR A 142 -0.66 3.09 -0.65
N GLN A 143 -1.37 3.15 -1.77
CA GLN A 143 -1.04 4.02 -2.90
C GLN A 143 -2.15 5.04 -3.08
N PHE A 144 -1.79 6.29 -3.34
CA PHE A 144 -2.78 7.33 -3.58
C PHE A 144 -3.36 7.20 -4.99
N ASP A 145 -4.67 6.99 -5.09
CA ASP A 145 -5.40 6.99 -6.35
C ASP A 145 -5.70 8.45 -6.73
N LEU A 146 -5.05 8.95 -7.79
CA LEU A 146 -5.22 10.33 -8.26
C LEU A 146 -6.57 10.58 -8.96
N MET A 147 -7.28 9.54 -9.35
CA MET A 147 -8.60 9.61 -9.97
C MET A 147 -9.69 9.62 -8.90
N GLU A 148 -9.58 8.73 -7.92
CA GLU A 148 -10.54 8.59 -6.82
C GLU A 148 -10.24 9.50 -5.63
N LEU A 149 -9.06 10.14 -5.63
CA LEU A 149 -8.56 11.08 -4.63
C LEU A 149 -8.54 10.50 -3.20
N LYS A 150 -8.13 9.23 -3.08
CA LYS A 150 -8.08 8.49 -1.81
C LYS A 150 -6.89 7.56 -1.75
N TRP A 151 -6.50 7.18 -0.54
CA TRP A 151 -5.55 6.10 -0.31
C TRP A 151 -6.22 4.76 -0.58
N VAL A 152 -5.58 3.92 -1.40
CA VAL A 152 -6.04 2.57 -1.72
C VAL A 152 -5.02 1.59 -1.17
N LYS A 153 -5.47 0.68 -0.30
CA LYS A 153 -4.63 -0.35 0.28
C LYS A 153 -4.02 -1.21 -0.83
N LYS A 154 -2.70 -1.20 -0.94
CA LYS A 154 -1.98 -2.15 -1.79
C LYS A 154 -1.96 -3.48 -1.05
N LYS A 155 -2.45 -4.52 -1.71
CA LYS A 155 -2.09 -5.88 -1.29
C LYS A 155 -0.58 -5.99 -1.45
N LYS A 156 0.16 -6.27 -0.37
CA LYS A 156 1.55 -6.73 -0.50
C LYS A 156 1.50 -7.89 -1.50
N LYS A 157 2.30 -7.82 -2.57
CA LYS A 157 2.58 -9.03 -3.36
C LYS A 157 3.26 -9.95 -2.36
N GLN A 158 2.64 -11.09 -2.09
CA GLN A 158 3.21 -12.10 -1.20
C GLN A 158 4.64 -12.37 -1.67
N ARG A 159 5.62 -12.12 -0.81
CA ARG A 159 7.03 -12.35 -1.17
C ARG A 159 7.21 -13.82 -1.52
N SER A 160 8.08 -14.09 -2.49
CA SER A 160 8.50 -15.45 -2.76
C SER A 160 9.80 -15.73 -2.03
N TRP A 161 10.03 -16.98 -1.63
CA TRP A 161 11.36 -17.46 -1.19
C TRP A 161 12.46 -17.27 -2.25
N LYS A 162 12.08 -17.02 -3.52
CA LYS A 162 12.99 -16.64 -4.60
C LYS A 162 13.45 -15.18 -4.53
N ASP A 163 12.74 -14.34 -3.76
CA ASP A 163 13.06 -12.93 -3.55
C ASP A 163 13.93 -12.72 -2.31
N ILE A 164 14.16 -13.77 -1.51
CA ILE A 164 14.95 -13.73 -0.27
C ILE A 164 16.36 -14.26 -0.55
N MET A 165 17.35 -13.47 -0.17
CA MET A 165 18.76 -13.75 -0.38
C MET A 165 19.52 -13.69 0.94
N ILE A 166 20.28 -14.73 1.23
CA ILE A 166 21.23 -14.79 2.32
C ILE A 166 22.55 -14.20 1.82
N THR A 167 23.09 -13.24 2.55
CA THR A 167 24.24 -12.41 2.15
C THR A 167 25.22 -12.25 3.30
N ASN A 168 26.42 -11.73 3.01
CA ASN A 168 27.46 -11.49 4.01
C ASN A 168 27.74 -12.74 4.86
N ILE A 169 27.79 -13.90 4.22
CA ILE A 169 27.95 -15.20 4.91
C ILE A 169 29.38 -15.31 5.44
N ASN A 170 29.50 -15.48 6.74
CA ASN A 170 30.74 -15.67 7.46
C ASN A 170 31.04 -17.17 7.52
N TRP A 171 31.83 -17.62 6.57
CA TRP A 171 32.26 -19.00 6.48
C TRP A 171 33.31 -19.30 7.55
N SER A 172 32.89 -19.88 8.67
CA SER A 172 33.79 -20.44 9.68
C SER A 172 34.67 -21.53 9.05
N THR A 173 35.86 -21.17 8.59
CA THR A 173 36.77 -22.13 7.94
C THR A 173 38.20 -22.04 8.48
N PRO A 174 38.96 -23.16 8.42
CA PRO A 174 40.37 -23.23 8.82
C PRO A 174 41.28 -22.54 7.77
N ASP A 175 42.56 -22.39 8.09
CA ASP A 175 43.61 -21.63 7.37
C ASP A 175 43.81 -21.87 5.84
N ASP A 176 43.01 -22.71 5.16
CA ASP A 176 43.16 -23.03 3.73
C ASP A 176 42.37 -22.09 2.80
N VAL A 177 43.10 -21.11 2.26
CA VAL A 177 42.63 -20.06 1.33
C VAL A 177 41.98 -20.61 0.05
N ARG A 178 42.29 -21.84 -0.38
CA ARG A 178 41.74 -22.40 -1.64
C ARG A 178 40.28 -22.83 -1.51
N VAL A 179 39.86 -23.25 -0.32
CA VAL A 179 38.46 -23.62 -0.03
C VAL A 179 37.59 -22.37 0.01
N MET A 180 38.12 -21.25 0.54
CA MET A 180 37.39 -19.97 0.62
C MET A 180 37.03 -19.38 -0.75
N ALA A 181 37.90 -19.53 -1.75
CA ALA A 181 37.65 -18.98 -3.09
C ALA A 181 36.47 -19.66 -3.84
N GLY A 182 35.99 -20.80 -3.37
CA GLY A 182 34.88 -21.55 -3.99
C GLY A 182 33.52 -21.34 -3.32
N LEU A 183 33.45 -20.61 -2.19
CA LEU A 183 32.22 -20.41 -1.44
C LEU A 183 31.46 -19.17 -1.96
N PRO A 184 30.12 -19.24 -2.04
CA PRO A 184 29.32 -18.12 -2.52
C PRO A 184 29.19 -17.01 -1.45
N ASP A 185 29.22 -15.76 -1.90
CA ASP A 185 28.97 -14.58 -1.05
C ASP A 185 27.46 -14.32 -0.82
N GLU A 186 26.63 -14.78 -1.77
CA GLU A 186 25.17 -14.60 -1.78
C GLU A 186 24.47 -15.88 -2.24
N ILE A 187 23.38 -16.26 -1.55
CA ILE A 187 22.62 -17.47 -1.84
C ILE A 187 21.12 -17.18 -1.70
N TYR A 188 20.31 -17.57 -2.67
CA TYR A 188 18.85 -17.50 -2.51
C TYR A 188 18.35 -18.49 -1.47
N ALA A 189 17.43 -18.07 -0.61
CA ALA A 189 16.80 -18.97 0.36
C ALA A 189 16.19 -20.17 -0.36
N SER A 190 15.49 -19.97 -1.49
CA SER A 190 14.87 -21.06 -2.27
C SER A 190 15.78 -22.19 -2.75
N VAL A 191 17.11 -22.02 -2.74
CA VAL A 191 18.07 -23.08 -3.12
C VAL A 191 18.67 -23.83 -1.92
N LEU A 192 18.27 -23.44 -0.71
CA LEU A 192 18.56 -24.13 0.53
C LEU A 192 17.44 -25.13 0.83
N ASN A 193 17.81 -26.25 1.44
CA ASN A 193 16.87 -27.31 1.78
C ASN A 193 16.18 -27.03 3.13
N ILE A 194 15.43 -25.93 3.19
CA ILE A 194 14.70 -25.48 4.38
C ILE A 194 13.22 -25.83 4.22
N ASN A 195 12.57 -26.23 5.32
CA ASN A 195 11.13 -26.43 5.31
C ASN A 195 10.39 -25.09 5.41
N PHE A 196 10.26 -24.42 4.26
CA PHE A 196 9.61 -23.11 4.16
C PHE A 196 8.14 -23.08 4.58
N SER A 197 7.47 -24.23 4.74
CA SER A 197 6.06 -24.26 5.18
C SER A 197 5.85 -23.78 6.62
N LYS A 198 6.92 -23.69 7.42
CA LYS A 198 6.92 -23.20 8.81
C LYS A 198 6.96 -21.67 8.93
N TYR A 199 7.29 -20.95 7.85
CA TYR A 199 7.62 -19.52 7.90
C TYR A 199 6.79 -18.74 6.87
N ASP A 200 6.54 -17.46 7.12
CA ASP A 200 6.02 -16.54 6.11
C ASP A 200 7.18 -15.71 5.50
N PRO A 201 7.38 -15.70 4.18
CA PRO A 201 8.38 -14.85 3.55
C PRO A 201 8.13 -13.33 3.73
N ASP A 202 6.95 -12.93 4.17
CA ASP A 202 6.60 -11.55 4.51
C ASP A 202 6.98 -11.14 5.94
N ASP A 203 7.31 -12.10 6.83
CA ASP A 203 7.74 -11.85 8.21
C ASP A 203 9.12 -11.18 8.29
N ASP A 204 9.44 -10.68 9.48
CA ASP A 204 10.78 -10.17 9.79
C ASP A 204 11.76 -11.32 10.07
N LEU A 205 12.19 -11.96 8.99
CA LEU A 205 13.05 -13.13 9.04
C LEU A 205 14.43 -12.84 9.67
N ASP A 206 14.88 -11.58 9.70
CA ASP A 206 16.16 -11.20 10.33
C ASP A 206 16.12 -11.32 11.86
N TYR A 207 14.92 -11.43 12.46
CA TYR A 207 14.72 -11.63 13.90
C TYR A 207 14.04 -12.96 14.23
N ASN A 208 13.79 -13.81 13.23
CA ASN A 208 13.21 -15.14 13.45
C ASN A 208 14.33 -16.14 13.74
N GLU A 209 14.63 -16.37 15.03
CA GLU A 209 15.71 -17.26 15.47
C GLU A 209 15.60 -18.67 14.87
N ASP A 210 14.40 -19.25 14.86
CA ASP A 210 14.15 -20.58 14.26
C ASP A 210 14.48 -20.61 12.76
N PHE A 211 14.19 -19.53 12.02
CA PHE A 211 14.52 -19.43 10.61
C PHE A 211 16.03 -19.27 10.40
N LEU A 212 16.68 -18.45 11.23
CA LEU A 212 18.13 -18.25 11.17
C LEU A 212 18.87 -19.57 11.47
N ASP A 213 18.41 -20.34 12.45
CA ASP A 213 18.97 -21.65 12.76
C ASP A 213 18.77 -22.64 11.60
N ASP A 214 17.55 -22.75 11.04
CA ASP A 214 17.28 -23.60 9.88
C ASP A 214 18.13 -23.18 8.64
N VAL A 215 18.42 -21.88 8.47
CA VAL A 215 19.34 -21.38 7.43
C VAL A 215 20.79 -21.77 7.72
N SER A 216 21.26 -21.58 8.96
CA SER A 216 22.61 -21.91 9.41
C SER A 216 22.90 -23.41 9.23
N ASP A 217 21.94 -24.25 9.60
CA ASP A 217 21.97 -25.70 9.40
C ASP A 217 21.98 -26.04 7.91
N ALA A 218 21.15 -25.40 7.08
CA ALA A 218 21.12 -25.67 5.65
C ALA A 218 22.44 -25.28 4.95
N LEU A 219 23.08 -24.18 5.37
CA LEU A 219 24.38 -23.76 4.87
C LEU A 219 25.49 -24.74 5.30
N THR A 220 25.49 -25.14 6.57
CA THR A 220 26.43 -26.12 7.11
C THR A 220 26.29 -27.47 6.43
N ASN A 221 25.06 -27.96 6.23
CA ASN A 221 24.81 -29.23 5.56
C ASN A 221 25.22 -29.22 4.09
N LYS A 222 25.07 -28.08 3.40
CA LYS A 222 25.36 -27.96 1.97
C LYS A 222 26.84 -27.70 1.67
N TYR A 223 27.49 -26.87 2.46
CA TYR A 223 28.86 -26.40 2.20
C TYR A 223 29.88 -26.88 3.23
N GLY A 224 29.43 -27.46 4.35
CA GLY A 224 30.28 -28.03 5.40
C GLY A 224 30.74 -27.03 6.45
N PHE A 225 30.44 -25.73 6.28
CA PHE A 225 31.00 -24.65 7.10
C PHE A 225 29.96 -23.55 7.24
N CYS A 226 29.47 -23.22 8.44
CA CYS A 226 28.76 -21.96 8.75
C CYS A 226 28.53 -21.89 10.28
N HIS A 227 28.72 -20.73 10.90
CA HIS A 227 28.20 -20.42 12.24
C HIS A 227 27.67 -18.99 12.24
N ASP A 228 26.35 -18.85 12.20
CA ASP A 228 25.50 -17.71 12.59
C ASP A 228 25.96 -16.29 12.20
N GLY A 229 26.67 -16.16 11.09
CA GLY A 229 27.16 -14.87 10.60
C GLY A 229 26.68 -14.59 9.19
N PHE A 230 25.40 -14.35 8.98
CA PHE A 230 24.86 -13.93 7.68
C PHE A 230 23.78 -12.86 7.88
N LYS A 231 23.36 -12.23 6.79
CA LYS A 231 22.27 -11.26 6.77
C LYS A 231 21.23 -11.64 5.74
N ILE A 232 19.96 -11.42 6.03
CA ILE A 232 18.91 -11.59 5.05
C ILE A 232 18.75 -10.29 4.28
N LYS A 233 18.60 -10.42 2.97
CA LYS A 233 18.33 -9.30 2.07
C LYS A 233 17.19 -9.67 1.16
N ILE A 234 16.16 -8.83 1.16
CA ILE A 234 15.02 -8.98 0.27
C ILE A 234 15.33 -8.25 -1.03
N ARG A 235 15.38 -9.00 -2.13
CA ARG A 235 15.53 -8.42 -3.46
C ARG A 235 14.17 -7.86 -3.90
N ARG A 236 13.97 -6.56 -3.70
CA ARG A 236 12.87 -5.86 -4.38
C ARG A 236 13.16 -5.93 -5.87
N LYS A 237 12.29 -6.59 -6.66
CA LYS A 237 12.29 -6.41 -8.11
C LYS A 237 12.00 -4.94 -8.36
N GLU A 238 13.03 -4.14 -8.61
CA GLU A 238 12.87 -2.84 -9.22
C GLU A 238 12.35 -3.08 -10.65
N ASN A 239 11.06 -2.84 -10.84
CA ASN A 239 10.38 -2.70 -12.13
C ASN A 239 10.32 -3.95 -13.02
N GLU A 240 9.21 -4.70 -12.92
CA GLU A 240 8.56 -5.38 -14.04
C GLU A 240 7.15 -4.80 -14.21
#